data_AF-A0A820F1J1-F1
#
_entry.id   AF-A0A820F1J1-F1
#
_cell.length_a   1.000
_cell.length_b   1.000
_cell.length_c   1.000
_cell.angle_alpha   90.00
_cell.angle_beta   90.00
_cell.angle_gamma   90.00
#
_symmetry.space_group_name_H-M   'P 1'
#
loop_
_entity.id
_entity.type
_entity.pdbx_description
1 polymer ?
#
loop_
_entity_poly.entity_id
_entity_poly.type
_entity_poly.pdbx_seq_one_letter_code
_entity_poly.pdbx_strand_id
1 'polypeptide(L)' 'DVSVRTAHRAVFTHAGQVYFAASKIFVHSTLHVAFVSKSVELAKTRIVGDPFNSTTKHGP' A
#
# COMPACT_ATOMS: atom_id res chain seq x y z
N ASP A 1 7.52 9.19 -6.47
CA ASP A 1 6.12 9.29 -6.02
C ASP A 1 5.27 8.18 -6.63
N VAL A 2 5.21 8.10 -7.97
CA VAL A 2 4.50 7.05 -8.72
C VAL A 2 4.83 5.63 -8.23
N SER A 3 6.11 5.30 -8.04
CA SER A 3 6.54 3.97 -7.59
C SER A 3 5.95 3.55 -6.24
N VAL A 4 5.94 4.46 -5.25
CA VAL A 4 5.38 4.20 -3.91
C VAL A 4 3.86 3.99 -4.00
N ARG A 5 3.16 4.84 -4.77
CA ARG A 5 1.72 4.71 -4.97
C ARG A 5 1.33 3.42 -5.68
N THR A 6 2.07 3.03 -6.71
CA THR A 6 1.86 1.79 -7.45
C THR A 6 2.08 0.57 -6.56
N ALA A 7 3.20 0.53 -5.85
CA ALA A 7 3.50 -0.50 -4.86
C ALA A 7 2.39 -0.62 -3.79
N HIS A 8 1.98 0.52 -3.23
CA HIS A 8 0.94 0.58 -2.22
C HIS A 8 -0.40 0.04 -2.75
N ARG A 9 -0.79 0.41 -3.98
CA ARG A 9 -1.99 -0.14 -4.62
C ARG A 9 -1.83 -1.63 -4.88
N ALA A 10 -0.70 -2.09 -5.38
CA ALA A 10 -0.47 -3.50 -5.72
C ALA A 10 -0.51 -4.42 -4.48
N VAL A 11 -0.11 -3.93 -3.31
CA VAL A 11 -0.17 -4.69 -2.05
C VAL A 11 -1.58 -4.67 -1.44
N PHE A 12 -2.20 -3.49 -1.34
CA PHE A 12 -3.42 -3.30 -0.55
C PHE A 12 -4.72 -3.32 -1.37
N THR A 13 -4.67 -3.63 -2.67
CA THR A 13 -5.90 -3.80 -3.46
C THR A 13 -6.71 -4.93 -2.86
N HIS A 14 -7.99 -4.67 -2.57
CA HIS A 14 -8.90 -5.61 -1.91
C HIS A 14 -8.26 -6.26 -0.66
N ALA A 15 -7.66 -5.45 0.21
CA ALA A 15 -6.97 -5.91 1.42
C ALA A 15 -5.83 -6.91 1.17
N GLY A 16 -5.32 -7.00 -0.07
CA GLY A 16 -4.34 -8.01 -0.46
C GLY A 16 -4.94 -9.39 -0.74
N GLN A 17 -6.27 -9.54 -0.69
CA GLN A 17 -7.00 -10.77 -1.01
C GLN A 17 -7.13 -10.96 -2.53
N VAL A 18 -5.99 -10.88 -3.22
CA VAL A 18 -5.88 -10.97 -4.67
C VAL A 18 -4.70 -11.87 -4.98
N TYR A 19 -4.86 -12.84 -5.88
CA TYR A 19 -3.82 -13.84 -6.15
C TYR A 19 -2.50 -13.23 -6.68
N PHE A 20 -2.57 -12.02 -7.25
CA PHE A 20 -1.44 -11.25 -7.79
C PHE A 20 -1.06 -10.04 -6.93
N ALA A 21 -1.41 -10.04 -5.64
CA ALA A 21 -0.97 -9.00 -4.72
C ALA A 21 0.58 -8.97 -4.64
N ALA A 22 1.14 -7.76 -4.65
CA ALA A 22 2.59 -7.58 -4.63
C ALA A 22 3.17 -7.76 -3.22
N SER A 23 3.17 -9.00 -2.69
CA SER A 23 3.60 -9.32 -1.33
C SER A 23 5.07 -9.02 -1.04
N LYS A 24 5.90 -8.85 -2.09
CA LYS A 24 7.31 -8.47 -1.99
C LYS A 24 7.63 -7.40 -3.02
N ILE A 25 8.36 -6.36 -2.61
CA ILE A 25 8.82 -5.27 -3.46
C ILE A 25 10.33 -5.13 -3.29
N PHE A 26 11.08 -5.24 -4.39
CA PHE A 26 12.52 -5.04 -4.38
C PHE A 26 12.84 -3.59 -4.75
N VAL A 27 13.66 -2.94 -3.93
CA VAL A 27 14.05 -1.54 -4.09
C VAL A 27 15.57 -1.45 -4.13
N HIS A 28 16.08 -0.65 -5.05
CA HIS A 28 17.51 -0.40 -5.15
C HIS A 28 18.06 0.24 -3.87
N SER A 29 19.25 -0.19 -3.43
CA SER A 29 19.84 0.18 -2.13
C SER A 29 19.90 1.69 -1.90
N THR A 30 20.25 2.46 -2.94
CA THR A 30 20.35 3.93 -2.88
C THR A 30 19.02 4.63 -2.62
N LEU A 31 17.89 3.98 -2.91
CA LEU A 31 16.54 4.54 -2.77
C LEU A 31 15.74 3.90 -1.63
N HIS A 32 16.29 2.87 -0.98
CA HIS A 32 15.58 2.05 0.00
C HIS A 32 14.97 2.88 1.13
N VAL A 33 15.79 3.72 1.78
CA VAL A 33 15.35 4.54 2.92
C VAL A 33 14.23 5.50 2.51
N ALA A 34 14.39 6.21 1.40
CA ALA A 34 13.40 7.18 0.91
C ALA A 34 12.10 6.51 0.47
N PHE A 35 12.18 5.33 -0.15
CA PHE A 35 11.00 4.57 -0.56
C PHE A 35 10.22 4.05 0.65
N VAL A 36 10.92 3.45 1.63
CA VAL A 36 10.29 2.90 2.83
C VAL A 36 9.63 3.99 3.66
N SER A 37 10.31 5.12 3.88
CA SER A 37 9.74 6.26 4.62
C SER A 37 8.42 6.74 4.01
N LYS A 38 8.39 6.97 2.68
CA LYS A 38 7.18 7.38 1.98
C LYS A 38 6.09 6.30 1.98
N SER A 39 6.48 5.03 1.87
CA SER A 39 5.55 3.90 1.93
C SER A 39 4.86 3.80 3.28
N VAL A 40 5.60 4.00 4.38
CA VAL A 40 5.09 4.02 5.75
C VAL A 40 4.13 5.19 5.98
N GLU A 41 4.48 6.39 5.52
CA GLU A 41 3.60 7.56 5.61
C GLU A 41 2.27 7.31 4.91
N LEU A 42 2.32 6.79 3.67
CA LEU A 42 1.12 6.47 2.91
C LEU A 42 0.28 5.37 3.58
N ALA A 43 0.92 4.34 4.14
CA ALA A 43 0.23 3.28 4.87
C ALA A 43 -0.50 3.80 6.12
N LYS A 44 0.10 4.73 6.87
CA LYS A 44 -0.52 5.32 8.07
C LYS A 44 -1.78 6.13 7.77
N THR A 45 -1.88 6.74 6.58
CA THR A 45 -3.07 7.52 6.17
C THR A 45 -4.26 6.65 5.79
N ARG A 46 -4.12 5.32 5.74
CA ARG A 46 -5.15 4.43 5.24
C ARG A 46 -6.23 4.16 6.29
N ILE A 47 -7.48 4.40 5.91
CA ILE A 47 -8.65 4.13 6.77
C ILE A 47 -9.07 2.67 6.61
N VAL A 48 -8.96 1.90 7.68
CA VAL A 48 -9.45 0.52 7.80
C VAL A 48 -10.80 0.56 8.52
N GLY A 49 -11.81 -0.15 8.01
CA GLY A 49 -13.12 -0.11 8.65
C GLY A 49 -14.23 -0.77 7.83
N ASP A 50 -15.45 -0.30 8.05
CA ASP A 50 -16.67 -0.83 7.43
C ASP A 50 -16.61 -0.70 5.89
N PRO A 51 -16.78 -1.79 5.12
CA PRO A 51 -16.79 -1.76 3.65
C PRO A 51 -17.96 -0.94 3.07
N PHE A 52 -19.04 -0.69 3.80
CA PHE A 52 -20.15 0.16 3.36
C PHE A 52 -19.89 1.65 3.60
N ASN A 53 -18.89 1.99 4.41
CA ASN A 53 -18.48 3.38 4.57
C ASN A 53 -17.58 3.81 3.40
N SER A 54 -18.04 4.80 2.63
CA SER A 54 -17.32 5.36 1.48
C SER A 54 -15.92 5.93 1.79
N THR A 55 -15.63 6.27 3.06
CA THR A 55 -14.31 6.74 3.48
C THR A 55 -13.31 5.60 3.70
N THR A 56 -13.80 4.38 3.89
CA THR A 56 -12.95 3.20 4.10
C THR A 56 -12.14 2.89 2.84
N LYS A 57 -10.84 2.66 3.03
CA LYS A 57 -9.90 2.24 1.96
C LYS A 57 -9.43 0.81 2.10
N HIS A 58 -9.75 0.16 3.22
CA HIS A 58 -9.40 -1.21 3.52
C HIS A 58 -10.54 -1.84 4.32
N GLY A 59 -11.31 -2.72 3.67
CA GLY A 59 -12.35 -3.52 4.32
C GLY A 59 -11.79 -4.84 4.86
N PRO A 60 -12.63 -5.66 5.50
CA PRO A 60 -12.26 -7.01 5.91
C PRO A 60 -11.97 -7.95 4.73
#